data_AF-A0A261KLF7-F1
#
_entry.id   AF-A0A261KLF7-F1
#
_cell.length_a   1.000
_cell.length_b   1.000
_cell.length_c   1.000
_cell.angle_alpha   90.00
_cell.angle_beta   90.00
_cell.angle_gamma   90.00
#
_symmetry.space_group_name_H-M   'P 1'
#
loop_
_entity.id
_entity.type
_entity.pdbx_description
1 polymer ?
#
loop_
_entity_poly.entity_id
_entity_poly.type
_entity_poly.pdbx_seq_one_letter_code
_entity_poly.pdbx_strand_id
1 'polypeptide(L)'
;MEAQQYEFDQSQNELILDLSNKMRFVSYFLIAGGVLSGIIGLLDLNAGVVIPAVVDILIGVWTLKAASSFKLIVDTQGNDIVNLMGALGELRKLYRLQYWLLIITLVFLAIALVIGIVAVIVASSR
;
A
#
# COMPACT_ATOMS: atom_id res chain seq x y z
N MET A 1 17.05 -34.70 12.71
CA MET A 1 15.85 -34.65 11.86
C MET A 1 15.90 -33.32 11.16
N GLU A 2 16.18 -33.28 9.86
CA GLU A 2 16.02 -32.03 9.10
C GLU A 2 14.56 -31.61 9.23
N ALA A 3 14.31 -30.39 9.69
CA ALA A 3 12.96 -29.86 9.72
C ALA A 3 12.51 -29.77 8.27
N GLN A 4 11.60 -30.65 7.86
CA GLN A 4 11.04 -30.65 6.51
C GLN A 4 10.48 -29.25 6.25
N GLN A 5 11.14 -28.50 5.37
CA GLN A 5 10.67 -27.18 4.99
C GLN A 5 9.30 -27.34 4.34
N TYR A 6 8.33 -26.56 4.81
CA TYR A 6 6.99 -26.57 4.26
C TYR A 6 7.03 -26.01 2.85
N GLU A 7 6.37 -26.70 1.93
CA GLU A 7 6.25 -26.33 0.52
C GLU A 7 4.77 -26.32 0.13
N PHE A 8 4.40 -25.39 -0.73
CA PHE A 8 3.07 -25.27 -1.28
C PHE A 8 2.85 -26.29 -2.41
N ASP A 9 1.62 -26.80 -2.52
CA ASP A 9 1.24 -27.66 -3.63
C ASP A 9 1.03 -26.86 -4.92
N GLN A 10 0.83 -27.57 -6.04
CA GLN A 10 0.64 -26.94 -7.35
C GLN A 10 -0.54 -25.96 -7.39
N SER A 11 -1.67 -26.32 -6.78
CA SER A 11 -2.87 -25.47 -6.79
C SER A 11 -2.65 -24.18 -5.98
N GLN A 12 -1.92 -24.28 -4.87
CA GLN A 12 -1.52 -23.14 -4.05
C GLN A 12 -0.53 -22.23 -4.80
N ASN A 13 0.43 -22.81 -5.52
CA ASN A 13 1.38 -22.06 -6.35
C ASN A 13 0.69 -21.30 -7.49
N GLU A 14 -0.30 -21.89 -8.15
CA GLU A 14 -1.11 -21.22 -9.18
C GLU A 14 -1.87 -20.01 -8.61
N LEU A 15 -2.45 -20.15 -7.41
CA LEU A 15 -3.13 -19.05 -6.71
C LEU A 15 -2.15 -17.93 -6.32
N ILE A 16 -0.98 -18.28 -5.77
CA ILE A 16 0.06 -17.32 -5.38
C ILE A 16 0.61 -16.58 -6.62
N LEU A 17 0.79 -17.28 -7.74
CA LEU A 17 1.22 -16.69 -9.00
C LEU A 17 0.20 -15.67 -9.53
N ASP A 18 -1.08 -16.04 -9.53
CA ASP A 18 -2.17 -15.14 -9.95
C ASP A 18 -2.22 -13.88 -9.07
N LEU A 19 -2.14 -14.03 -7.75
CA LEU A 19 -2.05 -12.92 -6.81
C LEU A 19 -0.82 -12.03 -7.11
N SER A 20 0.36 -12.62 -7.27
CA SER A 20 1.59 -11.91 -7.58
C SER A 20 1.46 -11.08 -8.86
N ASN A 21 0.89 -11.66 -9.92
CA ASN A 21 0.69 -10.96 -11.19
C ASN A 21 -0.24 -9.75 -11.05
N LYS A 22 -1.36 -9.89 -10.32
CA LYS A 22 -2.28 -8.77 -10.04
C LYS A 22 -1.61 -7.68 -9.21
N MET A 23 -0.87 -8.05 -8.16
CA MET A 23 -0.13 -7.10 -7.34
C MET A 23 0.91 -6.33 -8.15
N ARG A 24 1.63 -6.98 -9.08
CA ARG A 24 2.58 -6.30 -9.98
C ARG A 24 1.88 -5.28 -10.86
N PHE A 25 0.74 -5.64 -11.45
CA PHE A 25 -0.05 -4.70 -12.25
C PHE A 25 -0.46 -3.47 -11.43
N VAL A 26 -1.05 -3.68 -10.25
CA VAL A 26 -1.46 -2.59 -9.34
C VAL A 26 -0.26 -1.72 -8.95
N SER A 27 0.88 -2.33 -8.65
CA SER A 27 2.10 -1.62 -8.33
C SER A 27 2.56 -0.71 -9.46
N TYR A 28 2.66 -1.23 -10.70
CA TYR A 28 3.05 -0.42 -11.84
C TYR A 28 2.07 0.72 -12.10
N PHE A 29 0.78 0.46 -11.95
CA PHE A 29 -0.25 1.49 -12.07
C PHE A 29 -0.08 2.61 -11.02
N LEU A 30 0.08 2.26 -9.74
CA LEU A 30 0.26 3.22 -8.65
C LEU A 30 1.57 4.02 -8.78
N ILE A 31 2.68 3.36 -9.14
CA ILE A 31 3.96 4.03 -9.32
C ILE A 31 3.89 4.99 -10.52
N ALA A 32 3.38 4.54 -11.67
CA ALA A 32 3.29 5.39 -12.86
C ALA A 32 2.32 6.56 -12.66
N GLY A 33 1.14 6.29 -12.10
CA GLY A 33 0.14 7.31 -11.77
C GLY A 33 0.65 8.31 -10.73
N GLY A 34 1.31 7.83 -9.67
CA GLY A 34 1.92 8.66 -8.66
C GLY A 34 3.06 9.52 -9.21
N VAL A 35 3.92 8.98 -10.07
CA VAL A 35 4.97 9.78 -10.73
C VAL A 35 4.38 10.88 -11.60
N LEU A 36 3.39 10.56 -12.44
CA LEU A 36 2.73 11.54 -13.31
C LEU A 36 2.03 12.64 -12.49
N SER A 37 1.24 12.25 -11.50
CA SER A 37 0.54 13.17 -10.60
C SER A 37 1.52 14.03 -9.80
N GLY A 38 2.63 13.45 -9.33
CA GLY A 38 3.68 14.16 -8.61
C GLY A 38 4.35 15.24 -9.47
N ILE A 39 4.63 14.96 -10.74
CA ILE A 39 5.16 15.95 -11.68
C ILE A 39 4.17 17.10 -11.85
N ILE A 40 2.88 16.81 -12.08
CA ILE A 40 1.83 17.84 -12.22
C ILE A 40 1.75 18.69 -10.95
N GLY A 41 1.70 18.06 -9.78
CA GLY A 41 1.64 18.76 -8.50
C GLY A 41 2.85 19.64 -8.22
N LEU A 42 4.05 19.24 -8.67
CA LEU A 42 5.26 20.06 -8.55
C LEU A 42 5.22 21.27 -9.48
N LEU A 43 4.73 21.11 -10.71
CA LEU A 43 4.57 22.21 -11.67
C LEU A 43 3.55 23.24 -11.15
N ASP A 44 2.48 22.78 -10.51
CA ASP A 44 1.43 23.61 -9.94
C ASP A 44 1.74 24.15 -8.53
N LEU A 45 2.90 23.79 -7.95
CA LEU A 45 3.27 24.08 -6.55
C LEU A 45 2.19 23.66 -5.54
N ASN A 46 1.46 22.59 -5.85
CA ASN A 46 0.32 22.13 -5.08
C ASN A 46 0.68 20.92 -4.21
N ALA A 47 1.00 21.18 -2.95
CA ALA A 47 1.30 20.14 -1.97
C ALA A 47 0.15 19.13 -1.80
N GLY A 48 -1.11 19.54 -2.02
CA GLY A 48 -2.28 18.65 -1.96
C GLY A 48 -2.31 17.57 -3.04
N VAL A 49 -1.56 17.75 -4.14
CA VAL A 49 -1.39 16.76 -5.20
C VAL A 49 -0.09 15.97 -5.00
N VAL A 50 0.99 16.65 -4.61
CA VAL A 50 2.31 16.03 -4.40
C VAL A 50 2.29 15.01 -3.27
N ILE A 51 1.61 15.29 -2.15
CA ILE A 51 1.62 14.39 -1.00
C ILE A 51 0.95 13.03 -1.33
N PRO A 52 -0.28 12.97 -1.86
CA PRO A 52 -0.88 11.70 -2.29
C PRO A 52 -0.04 10.95 -3.33
N ALA A 53 0.56 11.68 -4.29
CA ALA A 53 1.43 11.09 -5.31
C ALA A 53 2.62 10.33 -4.70
N VAL A 54 3.28 10.92 -3.69
CA VAL A 54 4.38 10.25 -2.96
C VAL A 54 3.87 9.01 -2.22
N VAL A 55 2.70 9.10 -1.60
CA VAL A 55 2.06 7.97 -0.89
C VAL A 55 1.77 6.82 -1.86
N ASP A 56 1.19 7.10 -3.03
CA ASP A 56 0.89 6.09 -4.04
C ASP A 56 2.16 5.39 -4.55
N ILE A 57 3.24 6.13 -4.77
CA ILE A 57 4.54 5.57 -5.15
C ILE A 57 5.06 4.63 -4.05
N LEU A 58 5.00 5.02 -2.77
CA LEU A 58 5.45 4.19 -1.66
C LEU A 58 4.63 2.89 -1.54
N ILE A 59 3.31 2.99 -1.63
CA ILE A 59 2.39 1.84 -1.63
C ILE A 59 2.73 0.92 -2.81
N GLY A 60 2.89 1.49 -4.01
CA GLY A 60 3.25 0.73 -5.21
C GLY A 60 4.59 0.00 -5.06
N VAL A 61 5.62 0.65 -4.50
CA VAL A 61 6.95 0.05 -4.31
C VAL A 61 6.91 -1.15 -3.36
N TRP A 62 6.25 -1.04 -2.20
CA TRP A 62 6.15 -2.18 -1.27
C TRP A 62 5.25 -3.28 -1.84
N THR A 63 4.20 -2.93 -2.57
CA THR A 63 3.36 -3.90 -3.30
C THR A 63 4.19 -4.68 -4.32
N LEU A 64 5.10 -4.01 -5.06
CA LEU A 64 5.98 -4.67 -6.02
C LEU A 64 6.88 -5.69 -5.34
N LYS A 65 7.52 -5.29 -4.23
CA LYS A 65 8.45 -6.15 -3.49
C LYS A 65 7.75 -7.36 -2.89
N ALA A 66 6.54 -7.18 -2.37
CA ALA A 66 5.70 -8.28 -1.90
C ALA A 66 5.35 -9.24 -3.06
N ALA A 67 4.94 -8.70 -4.21
CA ALA A 67 4.62 -9.49 -5.39
C ALA A 67 5.83 -10.29 -5.91
N SER A 68 7.01 -9.67 -5.98
CA SER A 68 8.25 -10.35 -6.32
C SER A 68 8.57 -11.48 -5.35
N SER A 69 8.35 -11.29 -4.05
CA SER A 69 8.56 -12.34 -3.04
C SER A 69 7.56 -13.49 -3.19
N PHE A 70 6.28 -13.19 -3.47
CA PHE A 70 5.29 -14.22 -3.80
C PHE A 70 5.64 -14.98 -5.07
N LYS A 71 6.19 -14.31 -6.09
CA LYS A 71 6.65 -14.99 -7.31
C LYS A 71 7.80 -15.96 -7.02
N LEU A 72 8.69 -15.63 -6.09
CA LEU A 72 9.79 -16.52 -5.69
C LEU A 72 9.32 -17.83 -5.04
N ILE A 73 8.15 -17.85 -4.38
CA ILE A 73 7.54 -19.09 -3.88
C ILE A 73 7.30 -20.06 -5.05
N VAL A 74 6.84 -19.54 -6.19
CA VAL A 74 6.52 -20.36 -7.36
C VAL A 74 7.77 -20.74 -8.16
N ASP A 75 8.76 -19.84 -8.20
CA ASP A 75 9.96 -20.00 -9.01
C ASP A 75 11.08 -20.79 -8.30
N THR A 76 10.98 -21.04 -6.98
CA THR A 76 12.01 -21.73 -6.19
C THR A 76 11.42 -22.91 -5.41
N GLN A 77 12.26 -23.83 -4.95
CA GLN A 77 11.87 -24.96 -4.09
C GLN A 77 12.70 -24.94 -2.81
N GLY A 78 12.13 -25.44 -1.71
CA GLY A 78 12.77 -25.52 -0.39
C GLY A 78 12.83 -24.19 0.36
N ASN A 79 12.12 -23.15 -0.09
CA ASN A 79 12.26 -21.78 0.45
C ASN A 79 10.91 -21.06 0.63
N ASP A 80 9.79 -21.76 0.55
CA ASP A 80 8.46 -21.15 0.47
C ASP A 80 8.12 -20.27 1.67
N ILE A 81 8.40 -20.75 2.89
CA ILE A 81 8.17 -19.98 4.11
C ILE A 81 9.06 -18.73 4.16
N VAL A 82 10.31 -18.81 3.69
CA VAL A 82 11.22 -17.66 3.68
C VAL A 82 10.72 -16.59 2.72
N ASN A 83 10.31 -17.00 1.52
CA ASN A 83 9.73 -16.12 0.50
C ASN A 83 8.40 -15.51 0.97
N LEU A 84 7.53 -16.30 1.62
CA LEU A 84 6.28 -15.83 2.23
C LEU A 84 6.54 -14.78 3.31
N MET A 85 7.51 -15.03 4.20
CA MET A 85 7.87 -14.06 5.25
C MET A 85 8.45 -12.77 4.66
N GLY A 86 9.18 -12.86 3.55
CA GLY A 86 9.60 -11.69 2.77
C GLY A 86 8.40 -10.87 2.27
N ALA A 87 7.42 -11.54 1.65
CA ALA A 87 6.19 -10.89 1.17
C ALA A 87 5.40 -10.23 2.30
N LEU A 88 5.17 -10.95 3.40
CA LEU A 88 4.48 -10.45 4.59
C LEU A 88 5.22 -9.27 5.23
N GLY A 89 6.55 -9.28 5.21
CA GLY A 89 7.38 -8.18 5.69
C GLY A 89 7.12 -6.86 4.96
N GLU A 90 6.96 -6.91 3.63
CA GLU A 90 6.63 -5.75 2.80
C GLU A 90 5.16 -5.34 2.96
N LEU A 91 4.23 -6.30 3.00
CA LEU A 91 2.82 -6.02 3.29
C LEU A 91 2.64 -5.34 4.66
N ARG A 92 3.40 -5.75 5.67
CA ARG A 92 3.39 -5.10 6.99
C ARG A 92 3.81 -3.63 6.92
N LYS A 93 4.77 -3.26 6.07
CA LYS A 93 5.16 -1.85 5.88
C LYS A 93 4.03 -1.05 5.24
N LEU A 94 3.42 -1.62 4.20
CA LEU A 94 2.27 -1.04 3.50
C LEU A 94 1.10 -0.80 4.45
N TYR A 95 0.66 -1.84 5.18
CA TYR A 95 -0.46 -1.72 6.12
C TYR A 95 -0.15 -0.78 7.29
N ARG A 96 1.10 -0.69 7.74
CA ARG A 96 1.50 0.30 8.75
C ARG A 96 1.33 1.73 8.24
N LEU A 97 1.76 2.01 7.00
CA LEU A 97 1.57 3.33 6.40
C LEU A 97 0.08 3.66 6.29
N GLN A 98 -0.71 2.76 5.70
CA GLN A 98 -2.16 2.95 5.53
C GLN A 98 -2.87 3.15 6.87
N TYR A 99 -2.53 2.36 7.89
CA TYR A 99 -3.07 2.49 9.23
C TYR A 99 -2.88 3.91 9.78
N TRP A 100 -1.65 4.43 9.73
CA TRP A 100 -1.37 5.77 10.23
C TRP A 100 -2.02 6.87 9.39
N LEU A 101 -2.04 6.74 8.06
CA LEU A 101 -2.71 7.70 7.18
C LEU A 101 -4.22 7.77 7.46
N LEU A 102 -4.86 6.63 7.68
CA LEU A 102 -6.28 6.58 8.05
C LEU A 102 -6.53 7.22 9.41
N ILE A 103 -5.71 6.93 10.43
CA ILE A 103 -5.83 7.58 11.75
C ILE A 103 -5.69 9.09 11.62
N ILE A 104 -4.66 9.57 10.90
CA ILE A 104 -4.45 11.01 10.69
C ILE A 104 -5.65 11.64 9.97
N THR A 105 -6.15 10.99 8.91
CA THR A 105 -7.31 11.45 8.14
C THR A 105 -8.56 11.56 9.02
N LEU A 106 -8.83 10.55 9.85
CA LEU A 106 -9.97 10.55 10.78
C LEU A 106 -9.86 11.66 11.83
N VAL A 107 -8.65 11.93 12.34
CA VAL A 107 -8.42 13.03 13.29
C VAL A 107 -8.71 14.38 12.63
N PHE A 108 -8.19 14.64 11.43
CA PHE A 108 -8.48 15.89 10.71
C PHE A 108 -9.95 16.04 10.36
N LEU A 109 -10.63 14.97 9.95
CA LEU A 109 -12.07 14.97 9.70
C LEU A 109 -12.87 15.33 10.96
N ALA A 110 -12.52 14.73 12.11
CA ALA A 110 -13.18 15.03 13.38
C ALA A 110 -12.99 16.50 13.79
N ILE A 111 -11.77 17.03 13.65
CA ILE A 111 -11.48 18.45 13.94
C ILE A 111 -12.29 19.36 13.00
N ALA A 112 -12.27 19.09 11.69
CA ALA A 112 -13.00 19.89 10.71
C ALA A 112 -14.51 19.88 10.98
N LEU A 113 -15.08 18.73 11.36
CA LEU A 113 -16.47 18.59 11.76
C LEU A 113 -16.81 19.48 12.96
N VAL A 114 -16.00 19.41 14.03
CA VAL A 114 -16.21 20.22 15.25
C VAL A 114 -16.15 21.71 14.92
N ILE A 115 -15.13 22.14 14.17
CA ILE A 115 -15.00 23.54 13.74
C ILE A 115 -16.21 23.98 12.91
N GLY A 116 -16.65 23.14 11.97
CA GLY A 116 -17.82 23.41 11.13
C GLY A 116 -19.10 23.59 11.94
N ILE A 117 -19.35 22.70 12.90
CA ILE A 117 -20.52 22.79 13.81
C ILE A 117 -20.47 24.09 14.62
N VAL A 118 -19.33 24.41 15.22
CA VAL A 118 -19.15 25.64 16.02
C VAL A 118 -19.38 26.88 15.16
N ALA A 119 -18.82 26.90 13.94
CA ALA A 119 -18.99 28.02 13.02
C ALA A 119 -20.46 28.26 12.65
N VAL A 120 -21.24 27.19 12.42
CA VAL A 120 -22.68 27.28 12.15
C VAL A 120 -23.44 27.85 13.34
N ILE A 121 -23.19 27.37 14.56
CA ILE A 121 -23.85 27.86 15.78
C ILE A 121 -23.58 29.36 16.00
N VAL A 122 -22.33 29.79 15.81
CA VAL A 122 -21.93 31.19 15.95
C VAL A 122 -22.57 32.06 14.87
N ALA A 123 -22.68 31.56 13.63
CA ALA A 123 -23.33 32.29 12.55
C ALA A 123 -24.85 32.44 12.78
N SER A 124 -25.51 31.42 13.35
CA SER A 124 -26.96 31.47 13.63
C SER A 124 -27.35 32.31 14.85
N SER A 125 -26.39 32.73 15.67
CA SER A 125 -26.62 33.54 16.88
C SER A 125 -26.42 35.05 16.67
N ARG A 126 -26.11 35.48 15.45
CA ARG A 126 -26.03 36.88 15.02
C ARG A 126 -27.29 37.28 14.25
#